data_AF-A0A3D2G133-F1
#
_entry.id   AF-A0A3D2G133-F1
#
_cell.length_a   1.000
_cell.length_b   1.000
_cell.length_c   1.000
_cell.angle_alpha   90.00
_cell.angle_beta   90.00
_cell.angle_gamma   90.00
#
_symmetry.space_group_name_H-M   'P 1'
#
loop_
_entity.id
_entity.type
_entity.pdbx_description
1 polymer ?
#
loop_
_entity_poly.entity_id
_entity_poly.type
_entity_poly.pdbx_seq_one_letter_code
_entity_poly.pdbx_strand_id
1 'polypeptide(L)'
;MRRGRLVPGDKGGESVWQDDDAGEICIYRECEPGHPYVLGGDTAGEGSDWFTAHVIDNSTGEQAACLRRRFSEPEYVRQVYALGKYYNDALVALETNFSTYPVMKLLELGYPNQYRREREDTFTHRLRDSCGFRTDRQTRPRAIANLVEVFSLHPEWFSDRELLGEMLTFCYNEDHRPEALAGKHDDLVMAAAICYAARHQQRMTAAGAPVSREEAVRQKERRRRIRRGRI
;
A
#
# COMPACT_ATOMS: atom_id res chain seq x y z
N MET A 1 -0.75 20.29 2.73
CA MET A 1 0.19 19.22 3.07
C MET A 1 0.69 19.47 4.48
N ARG A 2 0.56 18.48 5.36
CA ARG A 2 1.11 18.47 6.72
C ARG A 2 2.20 17.42 6.79
N ARG A 3 3.23 17.66 7.59
CA ARG A 3 4.32 16.70 7.81
C ARG A 3 4.45 16.41 9.29
N GLY A 4 4.72 15.15 9.62
CA GLY A 4 4.72 14.72 11.00
C GLY A 4 4.96 13.22 11.17
N ARG A 5 4.58 12.73 12.34
CA ARG A 5 4.71 11.33 12.76
C ARG A 5 3.51 10.92 13.60
N LEU A 6 3.23 9.62 13.64
CA LEU A 6 2.26 9.07 14.59
C LEU A 6 3.01 8.60 15.83
N VAL A 7 2.62 9.14 16.99
CA VAL A 7 3.20 8.79 18.29
C VAL A 7 2.19 7.99 19.12
N PRO A 8 2.65 7.11 20.03
CA PRO A 8 1.75 6.42 20.95
C PRO A 8 0.90 7.42 21.75
N GLY A 9 -0.41 7.17 21.84
CA GLY A 9 -1.32 7.95 22.67
C GLY A 9 -1.35 7.49 24.13
N ASP A 10 -2.06 8.24 24.97
CA ASP A 10 -2.18 7.97 26.42
C ASP A 10 -2.95 6.68 26.73
N LYS A 11 -3.78 6.20 25.80
CA LYS A 11 -4.53 4.95 25.90
C LYS A 11 -3.87 3.85 25.09
N GLY A 12 -3.80 2.65 25.66
CA GLY A 12 -3.17 1.50 25.02
C GLY A 12 -3.77 1.21 23.63
N GLY A 13 -2.93 1.29 22.59
CA GLY A 13 -3.31 1.00 21.20
C GLY A 13 -3.79 2.21 20.37
N GLU A 14 -3.92 3.39 20.98
CA GLU A 14 -4.19 4.63 20.23
C GLU A 14 -2.88 5.26 19.75
N SER A 15 -2.93 5.94 18.60
CA SER A 15 -1.83 6.76 18.09
C SER A 15 -2.35 8.16 17.81
N VAL A 16 -1.54 9.16 18.12
CA VAL A 16 -1.88 10.57 17.96
C VAL A 16 -0.94 11.17 16.91
N TRP A 17 -1.49 12.02 16.05
CA TRP A 17 -0.68 12.77 15.10
C TRP A 17 0.11 13.86 15.82
N GLN A 18 1.40 13.96 15.51
CA GLN A 18 2.27 15.04 15.94
C GLN A 18 2.87 15.72 14.71
N ASP A 19 2.56 17.01 14.54
CA ASP A 19 3.18 17.83 13.49
C ASP A 19 4.69 17.98 13.77
N ASP A 20 5.50 17.74 12.74
CA ASP A 20 6.96 17.78 12.77
C ASP A 20 7.46 17.96 11.33
N ASP A 21 8.11 19.09 11.02
CA ASP A 21 8.63 19.39 9.68
C ASP A 21 9.71 18.39 9.22
N ALA A 22 10.35 17.69 10.15
CA ALA A 22 11.29 16.59 9.90
C ALA A 22 10.64 15.20 10.03
N GLY A 23 9.31 15.14 10.12
CA GLY A 23 8.52 13.92 10.20
C GLY A 23 8.59 13.07 8.93
N GLU A 24 8.49 11.76 9.14
CA GLU A 24 8.49 10.71 8.10
C GLU A 24 7.22 10.64 7.25
N ILE A 25 6.10 11.19 7.74
CA ILE A 25 4.80 11.08 7.08
C ILE A 25 4.39 12.45 6.56
N CYS A 26 4.01 12.47 5.28
CA CYS A 26 3.37 13.60 4.64
C CYS A 26 1.88 13.28 4.44
N ILE A 27 0.99 14.07 5.01
CA ILE A 27 -0.45 14.02 4.78
C ILE A 27 -0.82 15.07 3.73
N TYR A 28 -1.34 14.61 2.61
CA TYR A 28 -1.85 15.44 1.51
C TYR A 28 -3.35 15.69 1.66
N ARG A 29 -4.09 14.69 2.16
CA ARG A 29 -5.53 14.75 2.44
C ARG A 29 -5.83 14.10 3.78
N GLU A 30 -6.67 14.74 4.58
CA GLU A 30 -7.12 14.20 5.86
C GLU A 30 -8.02 12.97 5.65
N CYS A 31 -8.14 12.14 6.68
CA CYS A 31 -9.02 10.98 6.65
C CYS A 31 -10.50 11.41 6.65
N GLU A 32 -11.27 10.89 5.71
CA GLU A 32 -12.72 11.11 5.61
C GLU A 32 -13.49 9.91 6.17
N PRO A 33 -14.40 10.10 7.14
CA PRO A 33 -15.16 9.00 7.72
C PRO A 33 -15.95 8.19 6.66
N GLY A 34 -15.83 6.86 6.70
CA GLY A 34 -16.54 5.95 5.80
C GLY A 34 -15.87 5.72 4.44
N HIS A 35 -14.83 6.48 4.11
CA HIS A 35 -14.04 6.29 2.91
C HIS A 35 -13.11 5.07 3.06
N PRO A 36 -12.98 4.24 2.01
CA PRO A 36 -12.07 3.11 2.01
C PRO A 36 -10.67 3.53 1.57
N TYR A 37 -9.65 3.23 2.37
CA TYR A 37 -8.25 3.51 2.01
C TYR A 37 -7.45 2.23 1.74
N VAL A 38 -6.37 2.40 0.97
CA VAL A 38 -5.37 1.37 0.68
C VAL A 38 -4.00 1.95 0.98
N LEU A 39 -3.16 1.17 1.67
CA LEU A 39 -1.78 1.47 1.98
C LEU A 39 -0.90 0.41 1.31
N GLY A 40 -0.11 0.79 0.32
CA GLY A 40 0.95 -0.06 -0.25
C GLY A 40 2.31 0.34 0.31
N GLY A 41 3.15 -0.62 0.65
CA GLY A 41 4.46 -0.33 1.22
C GLY A 41 5.58 -1.16 0.63
N ASP A 42 6.74 -0.55 0.52
CA ASP A 42 7.99 -1.20 0.15
C ASP A 42 8.94 -1.22 1.36
N THR A 43 9.59 -2.36 1.57
CA THR A 43 10.46 -2.60 2.71
C THR A 43 11.91 -2.47 2.28
N ALA A 44 12.75 -1.88 3.13
CA ALA A 44 14.18 -1.84 2.88
C ALA A 44 14.73 -3.26 2.61
N GLY A 45 15.69 -3.35 1.70
CA GLY A 45 16.15 -4.60 1.13
C GLY A 45 17.51 -4.46 0.45
N GLU A 46 17.80 -5.38 -0.46
CA GLU A 46 19.06 -5.33 -1.21
C GLU A 46 19.03 -4.14 -2.19
N GLY A 47 19.79 -3.08 -1.85
CA GLY A 47 19.91 -1.87 -2.66
C GLY A 47 19.28 -0.60 -2.07
N SER A 48 18.52 -0.69 -0.97
CA SER A 48 17.96 0.49 -0.31
C SER A 48 17.73 0.29 1.20
N ASP A 49 18.05 1.33 1.98
CA ASP A 49 17.75 1.43 3.41
C ASP A 49 16.42 2.15 3.70
N TRP A 50 15.70 2.57 2.65
CA TRP A 50 14.45 3.32 2.80
C TRP A 50 13.27 2.38 2.97
N PHE A 51 12.44 2.69 3.96
CA PHE A 51 11.10 2.13 4.08
C PHE A 51 10.11 3.16 3.60
N THR A 52 9.19 2.74 2.74
CA THR A 52 8.19 3.62 2.15
C THR A 52 6.79 3.05 2.32
N ALA A 53 5.80 3.92 2.40
CA ALA A 53 4.40 3.55 2.26
C ALA A 53 3.61 4.65 1.58
N HIS A 54 2.60 4.27 0.81
CA HIS A 54 1.76 5.16 0.04
C HIS A 54 0.31 4.86 0.34
N VAL A 55 -0.46 5.89 0.71
CA VAL A 55 -1.89 5.76 1.04
C VAL A 55 -2.72 6.46 -0.03
N ILE A 56 -3.72 5.78 -0.56
CA ILE A 56 -4.74 6.36 -1.45
C ILE A 56 -6.13 6.25 -0.83
N ASP A 57 -6.98 7.24 -1.10
CA ASP A 57 -8.43 7.07 -0.98
C ASP A 57 -8.88 6.18 -2.14
N ASN A 58 -9.36 4.97 -1.85
CA ASN A 58 -9.71 4.02 -2.88
C ASN A 58 -11.05 4.32 -3.58
N SER A 59 -11.84 5.24 -3.04
CA SER A 59 -13.08 5.71 -3.67
C SER A 59 -12.85 6.75 -4.75
N THR A 60 -11.78 7.54 -4.64
CA THR A 60 -11.41 8.55 -5.63
C THR A 60 -10.21 8.13 -6.46
N GLY A 61 -9.29 7.36 -5.87
CA GLY A 61 -7.98 7.03 -6.44
C GLY A 61 -6.87 7.99 -5.98
N GLU A 62 -7.20 9.06 -5.25
CA GLU A 62 -6.26 10.13 -4.93
C GLU A 62 -5.27 9.78 -3.83
N GLN A 63 -4.04 10.27 -3.94
CA GLN A 63 -3.03 10.15 -2.90
C GLN A 63 -3.46 10.93 -1.64
N ALA A 64 -3.52 10.23 -0.51
CA ALA A 64 -3.85 10.79 0.79
C ALA A 64 -2.61 11.02 1.66
N ALA A 65 -1.66 10.09 1.66
CA ALA A 65 -0.42 10.22 2.43
C ALA A 65 0.76 9.47 1.81
N CYS A 66 1.96 9.85 2.25
CA CYS A 66 3.19 9.12 1.98
C CYS A 66 4.03 9.03 3.26
N LEU A 67 4.64 7.87 3.47
CA LEU A 67 5.68 7.64 4.47
C LEU A 67 6.98 7.37 3.75
N ARG A 68 8.07 8.00 4.18
CA ARG A 68 9.43 7.66 3.72
C ARG A 68 10.46 7.95 4.81
N ARG A 69 11.14 6.90 5.29
CA ARG A 69 12.26 7.06 6.23
C ARG A 69 13.16 5.84 6.25
N ARG A 70 14.40 6.06 6.68
CA ARG A 70 15.28 4.97 7.12
C ARG A 70 14.86 4.53 8.51
N PHE A 71 14.36 3.30 8.61
CA PHE A 71 13.83 2.73 9.84
C PHE A 71 14.49 1.39 10.19
N SER A 72 14.23 0.93 11.41
CA SER A 72 14.25 -0.50 11.69
C SER A 72 12.88 -1.09 11.34
N GLU A 73 12.81 -2.37 10.96
CA GLU A 73 11.52 -3.01 10.66
C GLU A 73 10.47 -2.85 11.78
N PRO A 74 10.81 -2.96 13.09
CA PRO A 74 9.84 -2.74 14.16
C PRO A 74 9.26 -1.32 14.19
N GLU A 75 10.06 -0.29 13.88
CA GLU A 75 9.54 1.09 13.80
C GLU A 75 8.67 1.28 12.56
N TYR A 76 9.07 0.72 11.42
CA TYR A 76 8.25 0.75 10.21
C TYR A 76 6.87 0.10 10.45
N VAL A 77 6.82 -1.05 11.14
CA VAL A 77 5.55 -1.69 11.50
C VAL A 77 4.69 -0.80 12.38
N ARG A 78 5.28 -0.12 13.38
CA ARG A 78 4.53 0.80 14.25
C ARG A 78 3.89 1.93 13.43
N GLN A 79 4.66 2.58 12.57
CA GLN A 79 4.16 3.67 11.74
C GLN A 79 3.11 3.19 10.74
N VAL A 80 3.32 2.05 10.06
CA VAL A 80 2.32 1.47 9.14
C VAL A 80 1.04 1.09 9.87
N TYR A 81 1.14 0.45 11.04
CA TYR A 81 -0.03 0.10 11.84
C TYR A 81 -0.83 1.36 12.19
N ALA A 82 -0.16 2.37 12.75
CA ALA A 82 -0.80 3.62 13.15
C ALA A 82 -1.42 4.34 11.94
N LEU A 83 -0.69 4.43 10.83
CA LEU A 83 -1.15 5.11 9.61
C LEU A 83 -2.35 4.40 8.99
N GLY A 84 -2.33 3.05 8.97
CA GLY A 84 -3.45 2.25 8.52
C GLY A 84 -4.70 2.42 9.39
N LYS A 85 -4.53 2.47 10.72
CA LYS A 85 -5.62 2.78 11.67
C LYS A 85 -6.17 4.19 11.47
N TYR A 86 -5.28 5.17 11.27
CA TYR A 86 -5.65 6.57 11.03
C TYR A 86 -6.52 6.72 9.77
N TYR A 87 -6.24 5.95 8.70
CA TYR A 87 -7.03 5.92 7.47
C TYR A 87 -8.10 4.82 7.44
N ASN A 88 -8.98 4.78 8.45
CA ASN A 88 -10.16 3.90 8.51
C ASN A 88 -9.86 2.40 8.31
N ASP A 89 -8.87 1.85 9.02
CA ASP A 89 -8.44 0.46 8.86
C ASP A 89 -8.11 0.13 7.39
N ALA A 90 -7.25 0.95 6.79
CA ALA A 90 -6.83 0.84 5.41
C ALA A 90 -6.38 -0.59 5.05
N LEU A 91 -6.61 -1.00 3.80
CA LEU A 91 -6.04 -2.27 3.32
C LEU A 91 -4.52 -2.12 3.22
N VAL A 92 -3.78 -2.85 4.03
CA VAL A 92 -2.31 -2.81 4.07
C VAL A 92 -1.71 -3.90 3.18
N ALA A 93 -0.96 -3.51 2.16
CA ALA A 93 -0.24 -4.36 1.24
C ALA A 93 1.27 -4.03 1.31
N LEU A 94 1.98 -4.67 2.24
CA LEU A 94 3.44 -4.55 2.33
C LEU A 94 4.11 -5.59 1.44
N GLU A 95 5.19 -5.21 0.76
CA GLU A 95 6.06 -6.15 0.07
C GLU A 95 6.62 -7.20 1.05
N THR A 96 6.81 -8.44 0.57
CA THR A 96 7.35 -9.54 1.39
C THR A 96 8.54 -10.23 0.73
N ASN A 97 9.26 -9.53 -0.14
CA ASN A 97 10.35 -10.12 -0.91
C ASN A 97 11.61 -10.27 -0.09
N PHE A 98 11.98 -9.23 0.65
CA PHE A 98 13.16 -9.23 1.50
C PHE A 98 12.86 -9.75 2.90
N SER A 99 11.71 -9.36 3.46
CA SER A 99 11.32 -9.75 4.81
C SER A 99 9.82 -9.98 4.91
N THR A 100 9.45 -11.04 5.63
CA THR A 100 8.07 -11.28 6.05
C THR A 100 7.77 -10.68 7.43
N TYR A 101 8.78 -10.17 8.15
CA TYR A 101 8.64 -9.68 9.52
C TYR A 101 7.55 -8.61 9.64
N PRO A 102 7.48 -7.58 8.79
CA PRO A 102 6.49 -6.52 8.98
C PRO A 102 5.04 -7.02 8.91
N VAL A 103 4.77 -7.89 7.94
CA VAL A 103 3.45 -8.51 7.75
C VAL A 103 3.10 -9.45 8.91
N MET A 104 4.03 -10.29 9.35
CA MET A 104 3.80 -11.17 10.50
C MET A 104 3.55 -10.37 11.77
N LYS A 105 4.29 -9.27 11.97
CA LYS A 105 4.11 -8.43 13.16
C LYS A 105 2.77 -7.69 13.15
N LEU A 106 2.31 -7.22 11.99
CA LEU A 106 0.95 -6.68 11.84
C LEU A 106 -0.12 -7.72 12.16
N LEU A 107 0.08 -9.00 11.80
CA LEU A 107 -0.83 -10.09 12.18
C LEU A 107 -0.84 -10.32 13.69
N GLU A 108 0.34 -10.38 14.33
CA GLU A 108 0.47 -10.53 15.79
C GLU A 108 -0.20 -9.38 16.55
N LEU A 109 -0.08 -8.15 16.05
CA LEU A 109 -0.72 -6.95 16.60
C LEU A 109 -2.22 -6.86 16.30
N GLY A 110 -2.78 -7.84 15.57
CA GLY A 110 -4.20 -7.90 15.25
C GLY A 110 -4.65 -6.83 14.25
N TYR A 111 -3.77 -6.38 13.34
CA TYR A 111 -4.18 -5.43 12.30
C TYR A 111 -5.28 -6.04 11.41
N PRO A 112 -6.43 -5.38 11.24
CA PRO A 112 -7.65 -6.03 10.78
C PRO A 112 -7.66 -6.32 9.27
N ASN A 113 -6.91 -5.57 8.46
CA ASN A 113 -7.12 -5.51 7.02
C ASN A 113 -5.82 -5.58 6.20
N GLN A 114 -5.22 -6.76 6.12
CA GLN A 114 -4.02 -6.99 5.30
C GLN A 114 -4.37 -7.63 3.96
N TYR A 115 -3.63 -7.26 2.92
CA TYR A 115 -3.71 -7.86 1.59
C TYR A 115 -3.37 -9.35 1.66
N ARG A 116 -4.20 -10.18 1.03
CA ARG A 116 -4.07 -11.65 1.06
C ARG A 116 -3.77 -12.19 -0.32
N ARG A 117 -2.88 -13.18 -0.36
CA ARG A 117 -2.56 -13.99 -1.54
C ARG A 117 -2.97 -15.43 -1.25
N GLU A 118 -3.53 -16.12 -2.24
CA GLU A 118 -3.68 -17.57 -2.17
C GLU A 118 -2.31 -18.20 -2.45
N ARG A 119 -1.86 -19.10 -1.56
CA ARG A 119 -0.65 -19.89 -1.74
C ARG A 119 -0.99 -21.36 -1.61
N GLU A 120 -0.59 -22.18 -2.58
CA GLU A 120 -0.66 -23.63 -2.43
C GLU A 120 0.42 -24.11 -1.45
N ASP A 121 0.00 -24.82 -0.40
CA ASP A 121 0.89 -25.47 0.54
C ASP A 121 1.60 -26.64 -0.15
N THR A 122 2.92 -26.58 -0.23
CA THR A 122 3.73 -27.54 -0.99
C THR A 122 3.76 -28.95 -0.39
N PHE A 123 3.29 -29.13 0.84
CA PHE A 123 3.26 -30.42 1.53
C PHE A 123 1.85 -31.02 1.58
N THR A 124 0.83 -30.17 1.74
CA THR A 124 -0.57 -30.61 1.90
C THR A 124 -1.45 -30.32 0.68
N HIS A 125 -0.93 -29.62 -0.32
CA HIS A 125 -1.66 -29.12 -1.50
C HIS A 125 -2.90 -28.28 -1.16
N ARG A 126 -3.00 -27.76 0.08
CA ARG A 126 -4.10 -26.90 0.51
C ARG A 126 -3.78 -25.44 0.21
N LEU A 127 -4.77 -24.68 -0.23
CA LEU A 127 -4.65 -23.24 -0.34
C LEU A 127 -4.57 -22.63 1.07
N ARG A 128 -3.47 -21.93 1.35
CA ARG A 128 -3.23 -21.19 2.58
C ARG A 128 -3.13 -19.69 2.25
N ASP A 129 -3.93 -18.90 2.95
CA ASP A 129 -3.84 -17.45 2.88
C ASP A 129 -2.48 -16.98 3.39
N SER A 130 -1.73 -16.28 2.55
CA SER A 130 -0.48 -15.60 2.92
C SER A 130 -0.68 -14.09 2.82
N CYS A 131 -0.37 -13.35 3.87
CA CYS A 131 -0.52 -11.89 3.87
C CYS A 131 0.66 -11.20 3.16
N GLY A 132 0.45 -9.97 2.69
CA GLY A 132 1.45 -9.14 2.01
C GLY A 132 1.49 -9.30 0.48
N PHE A 133 2.22 -8.44 -0.21
CA PHE A 133 2.36 -8.43 -1.67
C PHE A 133 3.65 -9.14 -2.09
N ARG A 134 3.62 -9.96 -3.16
CA ARG A 134 4.82 -10.63 -3.70
C ARG A 134 5.20 -9.90 -4.97
N THR A 135 6.42 -9.42 -5.06
CA THR A 135 6.99 -8.79 -6.25
C THR A 135 7.87 -9.81 -6.96
N ASP A 136 7.36 -10.50 -7.96
CA ASP A 136 8.11 -11.48 -8.75
C ASP A 136 8.12 -11.11 -10.24
N ARG A 137 8.69 -11.99 -11.06
CA ARG A 137 8.79 -11.79 -12.52
C ARG A 137 7.43 -11.58 -13.20
N GLN A 138 6.33 -12.01 -12.59
CA GLN A 138 4.98 -11.83 -13.12
C GLN A 138 4.29 -10.60 -12.52
N THR A 139 4.38 -10.40 -11.21
CA THR A 139 3.64 -9.32 -10.54
C THR A 139 4.30 -7.95 -10.68
N ARG A 140 5.65 -7.85 -10.69
CA ARG A 140 6.36 -6.57 -10.83
C ARG A 140 6.00 -5.84 -12.12
N PRO A 141 6.11 -6.45 -13.32
CA PRO A 141 5.79 -5.74 -14.56
C PRO A 141 4.31 -5.32 -14.63
N ARG A 142 3.41 -6.13 -14.07
CA ARG A 142 1.96 -5.83 -14.05
C ARG A 142 1.62 -4.68 -13.11
N ALA A 143 2.23 -4.64 -11.92
CA ALA A 143 2.02 -3.55 -10.96
C ALA A 143 2.54 -2.22 -11.52
N ILE A 144 3.72 -2.23 -12.16
CA ILE A 144 4.31 -1.05 -12.81
C ILE A 144 3.45 -0.60 -14.00
N ALA A 145 3.04 -1.51 -14.89
CA ALA A 145 2.19 -1.17 -16.02
C ALA A 145 0.86 -0.54 -15.57
N ASN A 146 0.26 -1.09 -14.51
CA ASN A 146 -0.94 -0.51 -13.89
C ASN A 146 -0.67 0.88 -13.32
N LEU A 147 0.47 1.12 -12.67
CA LEU A 147 0.83 2.46 -12.18
C LEU A 147 0.99 3.46 -13.32
N VAL A 148 1.65 3.06 -14.42
CA VAL A 148 1.81 3.90 -15.62
C VAL A 148 0.45 4.26 -16.22
N GLU A 149 -0.47 3.30 -16.32
CA GLU A 149 -1.83 3.53 -16.82
C GLU A 149 -2.58 4.51 -15.91
N VAL A 150 -2.56 4.28 -14.59
CA VAL A 150 -3.20 5.18 -13.60
C VAL A 150 -2.64 6.60 -13.71
N PHE A 151 -1.32 6.76 -13.76
CA PHE A 151 -0.69 8.07 -13.86
C PHE A 151 -1.01 8.76 -15.20
N SER A 152 -1.10 8.00 -16.29
CA SER A 152 -1.42 8.55 -17.61
C SER A 152 -2.86 9.07 -17.69
N LEU A 153 -3.79 8.41 -16.98
CA LEU A 153 -5.21 8.79 -16.95
C LEU A 153 -5.49 9.87 -15.90
N HIS A 154 -4.80 9.82 -14.77
CA HIS A 154 -5.08 10.65 -13.58
C HIS A 154 -3.78 11.19 -12.95
N PRO A 155 -2.99 12.00 -13.66
CA PRO A 155 -1.78 12.59 -13.10
C PRO A 155 -2.08 13.51 -11.90
N GLU A 156 -3.28 14.09 -11.82
CA GLU A 156 -3.74 14.95 -10.73
C GLU A 156 -3.88 14.22 -9.37
N TRP A 157 -3.94 12.89 -9.36
CA TRP A 157 -4.01 12.10 -8.13
C TRP A 157 -2.70 12.04 -7.36
N PHE A 158 -1.59 12.46 -7.97
CA PHE A 158 -0.24 12.32 -7.42
C PHE A 158 0.27 13.69 -6.92
N SER A 159 0.34 13.85 -5.61
CA SER A 159 0.75 15.11 -4.96
C SER A 159 2.18 15.09 -4.41
N ASP A 160 2.78 13.91 -4.27
CA ASP A 160 4.09 13.74 -3.65
C ASP A 160 5.24 14.06 -4.60
N ARG A 161 5.96 15.13 -4.27
CA ARG A 161 7.09 15.62 -5.07
C ARG A 161 8.25 14.63 -5.12
N GLU A 162 8.50 13.87 -4.06
CA GLU A 162 9.61 12.90 -4.03
C GLU A 162 9.30 11.70 -4.92
N LEU A 163 8.04 11.21 -4.89
CA LEU A 163 7.54 10.17 -5.79
C LEU A 163 7.63 10.61 -7.24
N LEU A 164 7.15 11.80 -7.57
CA LEU A 164 7.26 12.35 -8.93
C LEU A 164 8.72 12.48 -9.37
N GLY A 165 9.62 12.82 -8.44
CA GLY A 165 11.07 12.84 -8.68
C GLY A 165 11.65 11.47 -9.02
N GLU A 166 11.27 10.42 -8.28
CA GLU A 166 11.69 9.05 -8.59
C GLU A 166 11.11 8.57 -9.93
N MET A 167 9.84 8.88 -10.22
CA MET A 167 9.18 8.55 -11.50
C MET A 167 9.92 9.15 -12.71
N LEU A 168 10.46 10.37 -12.61
CA LEU A 168 11.24 11.00 -13.69
C LEU A 168 12.55 10.25 -13.99
N THR A 169 13.07 9.50 -13.03
CA THR A 169 14.32 8.73 -13.16
C THR A 169 14.09 7.22 -13.28
N PHE A 170 12.85 6.78 -13.38
CA PHE A 170 12.47 5.38 -13.51
C PHE A 170 12.29 5.03 -14.99
N CYS A 171 13.22 4.25 -15.55
CA CYS A 171 13.32 4.00 -16.99
C CYS A 171 13.59 2.52 -17.30
N TYR A 172 13.54 2.17 -18.58
CA TYR A 172 13.99 0.85 -19.04
C TYR A 172 15.51 0.82 -19.14
N ASN A 173 16.13 -0.18 -18.52
CA ASN A 173 17.56 -0.46 -18.65
C ASN A 173 17.89 -1.21 -19.96
N GLU A 174 19.16 -1.60 -20.12
CA GLU A 174 19.66 -2.32 -21.31
C GLU A 174 18.94 -3.68 -21.53
N ASP A 175 18.50 -4.33 -20.45
CA ASP A 175 17.73 -5.58 -20.48
C ASP A 175 16.21 -5.35 -20.67
N HIS A 176 15.80 -4.13 -21.01
CA HIS A 176 14.40 -3.71 -21.10
C HIS A 176 13.59 -3.97 -19.82
N ARG A 177 14.22 -3.86 -18.65
CA ARG A 177 13.55 -3.91 -17.35
C ARG A 177 13.37 -2.52 -16.76
N PRO A 178 12.18 -2.21 -16.20
CA PRO A 178 11.93 -0.93 -15.55
C PRO A 178 12.62 -0.87 -14.18
N GLU A 179 13.53 0.09 -14.02
CA GLU A 179 14.30 0.36 -12.80
C GLU A 179 14.71 1.83 -12.71
N ALA A 180 15.14 2.27 -11.53
CA ALA A 180 15.74 3.59 -11.37
C ALA A 180 17.09 3.68 -12.09
N LEU A 181 17.40 4.85 -12.65
CA LEU A 181 18.74 5.17 -13.14
C LEU A 181 19.80 4.90 -12.06
N ALA A 182 21.02 4.56 -12.48
CA ALA A 182 22.12 4.29 -11.57
C ALA A 182 22.31 5.43 -10.54
N GLY A 183 22.32 5.08 -9.25
CA GLY A 183 22.43 6.03 -8.14
C GLY A 183 21.14 6.79 -7.79
N LYS A 184 19.99 6.40 -8.35
CA LYS A 184 18.65 6.90 -8.01
C LYS A 184 17.86 5.83 -7.23
N HIS A 185 16.72 6.23 -6.68
CA HIS A 185 15.84 5.40 -5.88
C HIS A 185 14.54 5.10 -6.65
N ASP A 186 13.95 3.92 -6.40
CA ASP A 186 12.62 3.52 -6.89
C ASP A 186 11.66 3.08 -5.77
N ASP A 187 12.05 3.21 -4.51
CA ASP A 187 11.27 2.72 -3.35
C ASP A 187 9.86 3.34 -3.27
N LEU A 188 9.70 4.63 -3.62
CA LEU A 188 8.38 5.29 -3.64
C LEU A 188 7.56 4.82 -4.84
N VAL A 189 8.20 4.63 -5.99
CA VAL A 189 7.54 4.11 -7.21
C VAL A 189 7.01 2.70 -6.95
N MET A 190 7.81 1.85 -6.31
CA MET A 190 7.44 0.48 -5.96
C MET A 190 6.31 0.44 -4.93
N ALA A 191 6.37 1.24 -3.86
CA ALA A 191 5.27 1.34 -2.89
C ALA A 191 3.96 1.83 -3.53
N ALA A 192 4.03 2.83 -4.44
CA ALA A 192 2.87 3.30 -5.19
C ALA A 192 2.31 2.21 -6.12
N ALA A 193 3.17 1.49 -6.84
CA ALA A 193 2.76 0.40 -7.72
C ALA A 193 2.05 -0.72 -6.95
N ILE A 194 2.57 -1.10 -5.78
CA ILE A 194 1.94 -2.08 -4.89
C ILE A 194 0.59 -1.56 -4.39
N CYS A 195 0.52 -0.29 -3.97
CA CYS A 195 -0.71 0.34 -3.47
C CYS A 195 -1.85 0.26 -4.50
N TYR A 196 -1.60 0.73 -5.73
CA TYR A 196 -2.61 0.68 -6.79
C TYR A 196 -2.89 -0.75 -7.27
N ALA A 197 -1.90 -1.65 -7.28
CA ALA A 197 -2.14 -3.05 -7.62
C ALA A 197 -3.02 -3.77 -6.59
N ALA A 198 -2.86 -3.47 -5.30
CA ALA A 198 -3.62 -4.08 -4.20
C ALA A 198 -5.04 -3.54 -4.08
N ARG A 199 -5.32 -2.36 -4.65
CA ARG A 199 -6.56 -1.60 -4.45
C ARG A 199 -7.85 -2.38 -4.76
N HIS A 200 -7.76 -3.35 -5.66
CA HIS A 200 -8.86 -4.24 -6.02
C HIS A 200 -9.33 -5.10 -4.84
N GLN A 201 -8.54 -5.29 -3.77
CA GLN A 201 -8.97 -6.04 -2.59
C GLN A 201 -9.86 -5.23 -1.63
N GLN A 202 -9.83 -3.90 -1.70
CA GLN A 202 -10.60 -2.98 -0.87
C GLN A 202 -11.92 -2.55 -1.58
N ARG A 203 -12.84 -1.91 -0.85
CA ARG A 203 -14.01 -1.22 -1.42
C ARG A 203 -13.55 0.00 -2.24
N MET A 204 -14.26 0.30 -3.33
CA MET A 204 -14.00 1.48 -4.19
C MET A 204 -15.10 2.54 -4.07
N THR A 205 -15.96 2.45 -3.06
CA THR A 205 -17.04 3.40 -2.82
C THR A 205 -17.08 3.75 -1.34
N ALA A 206 -17.25 5.04 -1.04
CA ALA A 206 -17.51 5.52 0.31
C ALA A 206 -18.77 4.86 0.89
N ALA A 207 -18.78 4.64 2.20
CA ALA A 207 -19.96 4.14 2.89
C ALA A 207 -21.11 5.16 2.77
N GLY A 208 -22.29 4.72 2.32
CA GLY A 208 -23.45 5.59 2.14
C GLY A 208 -23.53 6.28 0.76
N ALA A 209 -22.52 6.14 -0.10
CA ALA A 209 -22.62 6.62 -1.48
C ALA A 209 -23.64 5.77 -2.28
N PRO A 210 -24.46 6.38 -3.16
CA PRO A 210 -25.36 5.64 -4.02
C PRO A 210 -24.54 4.75 -4.96
N VAL A 211 -24.60 3.43 -4.75
CA VAL A 211 -23.89 2.45 -5.58
C VAL A 211 -24.62 2.32 -6.91
N SER A 212 -23.91 2.50 -8.03
CA SER A 212 -24.51 2.27 -9.35
C SER A 212 -24.92 0.79 -9.48
N ARG A 213 -25.93 0.51 -10.32
CA ARG A 213 -26.39 -0.88 -10.55
C ARG A 213 -25.26 -1.80 -11.03
N GLU A 214 -24.36 -1.28 -11.86
CA GLU A 214 -23.22 -2.03 -12.41
C GLU A 214 -22.17 -2.37 -11.34
N GLU A 215 -21.85 -1.43 -10.46
CA GLU A 215 -20.93 -1.67 -9.34
C GLU A 215 -21.53 -2.63 -8.32
N ALA A 216 -22.83 -2.55 -8.06
CA ALA A 216 -23.52 -3.49 -7.20
C ALA A 216 -23.44 -4.93 -7.75
N VAL A 217 -23.54 -5.09 -9.08
CA VAL A 217 -23.36 -6.38 -9.76
C VAL A 217 -21.91 -6.88 -9.63
N ARG A 218 -20.91 -6.04 -9.95
CA ARG A 218 -19.48 -6.40 -9.80
C ARG A 218 -19.11 -6.77 -8.36
N GLN A 219 -19.57 -6.01 -7.36
CA GLN A 219 -19.33 -6.30 -5.95
C GLN A 219 -19.98 -7.62 -5.53
N LYS A 220 -21.19 -7.91 -6.03
CA LYS A 220 -21.91 -9.17 -5.76
C LYS A 220 -21.21 -10.36 -6.40
N GLU A 221 -20.70 -10.22 -7.61
CA GLU A 221 -19.91 -11.24 -8.30
C GLU A 221 -18.57 -11.48 -7.60
N ARG A 222 -17.87 -10.42 -7.19
CA ARG A 222 -16.61 -10.50 -6.44
C ARG A 222 -16.81 -11.19 -5.08
N ARG A 223 -17.84 -10.82 -4.32
CA ARG A 223 -18.22 -11.52 -3.08
C ARG A 223 -18.59 -12.98 -3.32
N ARG A 224 -19.28 -13.29 -4.42
CA ARG A 224 -19.60 -14.67 -4.81
C ARG A 224 -18.36 -15.49 -5.17
N ARG A 225 -17.37 -14.91 -5.86
CA ARG A 225 -16.10 -15.58 -6.17
C ARG A 225 -15.30 -15.86 -4.90
N ILE A 226 -15.17 -14.88 -4.00
CA ILE A 226 -14.53 -15.05 -2.69
C ILE A 226 -15.22 -16.14 -1.86
N ARG A 227 -16.55 -16.21 -1.89
CA ARG A 227 -17.32 -17.23 -1.15
C ARG A 227 -17.28 -18.62 -1.81
N ARG A 228 -16.97 -18.71 -3.11
CA ARG A 228 -16.88 -19.96 -3.88
C ARG A 228 -15.46 -20.55 -3.92
N GLY A 229 -14.41 -19.76 -3.64
CA GLY A 229 -13.02 -20.23 -3.53
C GLY A 229 -12.68 -20.92 -2.19
N ARG A 230 -13.69 -21.33 -1.41
CA ARG A 230 -13.52 -22.04 -0.14
C ARG A 230 -14.02 -23.47 -0.31
N ILE A 231 -13.25 -24.30 -1.01
CA ILE A 231 -13.32 -25.77 -1.00
C ILE A 231 -11.88 -26.27 -1.00
#